data_AF-A0A2V6REL4-F1
#
_entry.id   AF-A0A2V6REL4-F1
#
_cell.length_a   1.000
_cell.length_b   1.000
_cell.length_c   1.000
_cell.angle_alpha   90.00
_cell.angle_beta   90.00
_cell.angle_gamma   90.00
#
_symmetry.space_group_name_H-M   'P 1'
#
loop_
_entity.id
_entity.type
_entity.pdbx_description
1 polymer ?
#
loop_
_entity_poly.entity_id
_entity_poly.type
_entity_poly.pdbx_seq_one_letter_code
_entity_poly.pdbx_strand_id
1 'polypeptide(L)'
;TAFMDPWADPRGSGFQIIQSWLALGNGGLLGQGIGGSTQKLFYLPESHTDFIFAIIGEELGFVGAAAVVGLFTVLVWRGLRVGLRAPDPFGAYLALGITVLIATETLVNLGVVTGMLPTKGLPLPFISFGGSALLVTMLATGVLLNISQQADV
;
A
#
# COMPACT_ATOMS: atom_id res chain seq x y z
N THR A 1 -2.39 -2.13 -23.93
CA THR A 1 -3.15 -0.96 -24.40
C THR A 1 -3.96 -0.33 -23.28
N ALA A 2 -4.60 -1.12 -22.40
CA ALA A 2 -5.41 -0.59 -21.28
C ALA A 2 -4.68 0.20 -20.17
N PHE A 3 -3.35 0.06 -20.01
CA PHE A 3 -2.61 0.95 -19.10
C PHE A 3 -2.46 2.39 -19.64
N MET A 4 -2.33 2.54 -20.97
CA MET A 4 -2.18 3.86 -21.60
C MET A 4 -3.54 4.53 -21.87
N ASP A 5 -4.59 3.74 -22.07
CA ASP A 5 -5.96 4.21 -22.17
C ASP A 5 -6.93 3.22 -21.50
N PRO A 6 -7.19 3.37 -20.19
CA PRO A 6 -8.15 2.54 -19.46
C PRO A 6 -9.57 2.65 -20.01
N TRP A 7 -9.91 3.77 -20.65
CA TRP A 7 -11.22 4.04 -21.24
C TRP A 7 -11.43 3.35 -22.59
N ALA A 8 -10.36 2.83 -23.21
CA ALA A 8 -10.46 2.02 -24.43
C ALA A 8 -11.09 0.64 -24.17
N ASP A 9 -11.00 0.11 -22.95
CA ASP A 9 -11.68 -1.11 -22.52
C ASP A 9 -12.21 -0.98 -21.08
N PRO A 10 -13.32 -0.24 -20.89
CA PRO A 10 -13.88 0.05 -19.57
C PRO A 10 -14.48 -1.16 -18.86
N ARG A 11 -14.72 -2.27 -19.56
CA ARG A 11 -15.38 -3.47 -19.02
C ARG A 11 -14.42 -4.65 -18.82
N GLY A 12 -13.24 -4.63 -19.43
CA GLY A 12 -12.20 -5.62 -19.24
C GLY A 12 -11.07 -5.07 -18.39
N SER A 13 -9.94 -4.81 -19.03
CA SER A 13 -8.67 -4.54 -18.35
C SER A 13 -8.57 -3.16 -17.70
N GLY A 14 -9.38 -2.18 -18.11
CA GLY A 14 -9.44 -0.84 -17.49
C GLY A 14 -10.44 -0.72 -16.34
N PHE A 15 -11.34 -1.70 -16.18
CA PHE A 15 -12.46 -1.62 -15.24
C PHE A 15 -12.00 -1.38 -13.79
N GLN A 16 -11.03 -2.16 -13.30
CA GLN A 16 -10.54 -2.05 -11.93
C GLN A 16 -9.88 -0.68 -11.64
N ILE A 17 -9.10 -0.15 -12.60
CA ILE A 17 -8.44 1.16 -12.45
C ILE A 17 -9.48 2.29 -12.46
N ILE A 18 -10.45 2.24 -13.37
CA ILE A 18 -11.51 3.26 -13.45
C ILE A 18 -12.34 3.29 -12.16
N GLN A 19 -12.73 2.12 -11.63
CA GLN A 19 -13.47 2.05 -10.38
C GLN A 19 -12.64 2.51 -9.18
N SER A 20 -11.34 2.19 -9.17
CA SER A 20 -10.39 2.72 -8.17
C SER A 20 -10.36 4.25 -8.15
N TRP A 21 -10.27 4.87 -9.33
CA TRP A 21 -10.31 6.34 -9.44
C TRP A 21 -11.65 6.92 -9.00
N LEU A 22 -12.75 6.27 -9.33
CA LEU A 22 -14.08 6.70 -8.91
C LEU A 22 -14.24 6.62 -7.37
N ALA A 23 -13.71 5.57 -6.75
CA ALA A 23 -13.69 5.41 -5.29
C ALA A 23 -12.91 6.55 -4.61
N LEU A 24 -11.70 6.82 -5.09
CA LEU A 24 -10.88 7.93 -4.60
C LEU A 24 -11.57 9.29 -4.78
N GLY A 25 -12.20 9.50 -5.94
CA GLY A 25 -12.94 10.72 -6.24
C GLY A 25 -14.15 10.92 -5.32
N ASN A 26 -14.91 9.86 -5.03
CA ASN A 26 -16.10 9.92 -4.18
C ASN A 26 -15.78 10.17 -2.70
N GLY A 27 -14.57 9.87 -2.24
CA GLY A 27 -14.17 10.06 -0.84
C GLY A 27 -14.06 11.53 -0.40
N GLY A 28 -13.83 12.47 -1.31
CA GLY A 28 -13.63 13.88 -0.95
C GLY A 28 -12.55 14.08 0.12
N LEU A 29 -12.70 15.10 0.98
CA LEU A 29 -11.71 15.37 2.04
C LEU A 29 -11.83 14.46 3.27
N LEU A 30 -13.05 14.16 3.70
CA LEU A 30 -13.35 13.48 4.98
C LEU A 30 -13.90 12.06 4.83
N GLY A 31 -14.15 11.60 3.60
CA GLY A 31 -14.68 10.27 3.33
C GLY A 31 -16.20 10.20 3.42
N GLN A 32 -16.74 9.06 3.01
CA GLN A 32 -18.15 8.72 3.15
C GLN A 32 -18.49 8.05 4.50
N GLY A 33 -17.48 7.77 5.34
CA GLY A 33 -17.63 7.06 6.60
C GLY A 33 -17.27 5.57 6.48
N ILE A 34 -16.80 5.00 7.60
CA ILE A 34 -16.35 3.60 7.67
C ILE A 34 -17.51 2.66 7.31
N GLY A 35 -17.27 1.77 6.35
CA GLY A 35 -18.29 0.87 5.83
C GLY A 35 -19.30 1.50 4.85
N GLY A 36 -19.14 2.79 4.53
CA GLY A 36 -19.96 3.51 3.55
C GLY A 36 -19.49 3.39 2.10
N SER A 37 -18.41 2.65 1.82
CA SER A 37 -17.88 2.50 0.45
C SER A 37 -18.91 1.81 -0.45
N THR A 38 -19.37 2.54 -1.45
CA THR A 38 -20.30 2.02 -2.48
C THR A 38 -19.59 1.09 -3.45
N GLN A 39 -18.30 1.31 -3.70
CA GLN A 39 -17.45 0.51 -4.59
C GLN A 39 -17.12 -0.88 -4.03
N LYS A 40 -17.22 -1.04 -2.70
CA LYS A 40 -17.08 -2.31 -1.97
C LYS A 40 -18.24 -3.28 -2.22
N LEU A 41 -19.42 -2.79 -2.58
CA LEU A 41 -20.61 -3.60 -2.88
C LEU A 41 -20.66 -3.98 -4.37
N PHE A 42 -19.75 -4.85 -4.80
CA PHE A 42 -19.77 -5.55 -6.10
C PHE A 42 -19.26 -4.78 -7.34
N TYR A 43 -18.62 -3.61 -7.19
CA TYR A 43 -18.07 -2.85 -8.33
C TYR A 43 -16.55 -2.98 -8.53
N LEU A 44 -15.75 -3.27 -7.50
CA LEU A 44 -14.35 -3.71 -7.65
C LEU A 44 -14.17 -5.20 -7.36
N PRO A 45 -13.85 -6.04 -8.36
CA PRO A 45 -13.22 -7.32 -8.13
C PRO A 45 -11.88 -7.08 -7.44
N GLU A 46 -11.56 -7.84 -6.38
CA GLU A 46 -10.29 -7.73 -5.62
C GLU A 46 -10.08 -6.40 -4.86
N SER A 47 -11.18 -5.76 -4.47
CA SER A 47 -11.19 -4.53 -3.67
C SER A 47 -10.47 -4.69 -2.31
N HIS A 48 -10.43 -5.90 -1.75
CA HIS A 48 -9.82 -6.19 -0.45
C HIS A 48 -8.31 -6.53 -0.53
N THR A 49 -7.77 -6.82 -1.71
CA THR A 49 -6.35 -7.15 -1.91
C THR A 49 -5.64 -5.96 -2.51
N ASP A 50 -5.66 -5.81 -3.83
CA ASP A 50 -4.78 -4.86 -4.51
C ASP A 50 -5.30 -3.43 -4.50
N PHE A 51 -6.61 -3.26 -4.33
CA PHE A 51 -7.28 -1.95 -4.38
C PHE A 51 -7.79 -1.47 -3.02
N ILE A 52 -7.31 -2.04 -1.91
CA ILE A 52 -7.78 -1.67 -0.57
C ILE A 52 -7.52 -0.20 -0.25
N PHE A 53 -6.45 0.38 -0.80
CA PHE A 53 -6.17 1.81 -0.65
C PHE A 53 -7.26 2.70 -1.29
N ALA A 54 -7.89 2.25 -2.39
CA ALA A 54 -8.99 2.97 -3.02
C ALA A 54 -10.23 3.02 -2.11
N ILE A 55 -10.54 1.90 -1.44
CA ILE A 55 -11.60 1.84 -0.43
C ILE A 55 -11.28 2.76 0.75
N ILE A 56 -10.04 2.74 1.25
CA ILE A 56 -9.61 3.61 2.34
C ILE A 56 -9.80 5.08 1.96
N GLY A 57 -9.44 5.45 0.73
CA GLY A 57 -9.67 6.80 0.22
C GLY A 57 -11.15 7.16 0.07
N GLU A 58 -12.02 6.21 -0.27
CA GLU A 58 -13.47 6.45 -0.32
C GLU A 58 -14.09 6.58 1.08
N GLU A 59 -13.75 5.69 2.01
CA GLU A 59 -14.34 5.64 3.35
C GLU A 59 -13.80 6.75 4.28
N LEU A 60 -12.50 7.04 4.23
CA LEU A 60 -11.83 8.01 5.11
C LEU A 60 -11.41 9.31 4.41
N GLY A 61 -11.61 9.40 3.10
CA GLY A 61 -11.28 10.59 2.31
C GLY A 61 -9.77 10.80 2.16
N PHE A 62 -9.45 11.99 1.65
CA PHE A 62 -8.06 12.44 1.51
C PHE A 62 -7.29 12.41 2.83
N VAL A 63 -7.92 12.77 3.96
CA VAL A 63 -7.25 12.78 5.27
C VAL A 63 -6.82 11.37 5.68
N GLY A 64 -7.69 10.37 5.53
CA GLY A 64 -7.32 8.98 5.83
C GLY A 64 -6.25 8.44 4.89
N ALA A 65 -6.39 8.70 3.59
CA ALA A 65 -5.39 8.31 2.60
C ALA A 65 -4.01 8.93 2.91
N ALA A 66 -3.97 10.23 3.22
CA ALA A 66 -2.75 10.94 3.59
C ALA A 66 -2.16 10.41 4.92
N ALA A 67 -3.00 10.05 5.89
CA ALA A 67 -2.54 9.44 7.13
C ALA A 67 -1.87 8.08 6.89
N VAL A 68 -2.45 7.22 6.04
CA VAL A 68 -1.85 5.93 5.66
C VAL A 68 -0.50 6.13 4.95
N VAL A 69 -0.43 7.04 3.97
CA VAL A 69 0.83 7.37 3.30
C VAL A 69 1.87 7.92 4.29
N GLY A 70 1.43 8.76 5.23
CA GLY A 70 2.26 9.27 6.32
C GLY A 70 2.83 8.15 7.20
N LEU A 71 2.01 7.17 7.59
CA LEU A 71 2.46 6.02 8.38
C LEU A 71 3.51 5.19 7.66
N PHE A 72 3.31 4.89 6.36
CA PHE A 72 4.32 4.20 5.56
C PHE A 72 5.60 5.02 5.40
N THR A 73 5.49 6.33 5.23
CA THR A 73 6.65 7.23 5.15
C THR A 73 7.47 7.18 6.44
N VAL A 74 6.80 7.22 7.59
CA VAL A 74 7.46 7.07 8.91
C VAL A 74 8.10 5.70 9.06
N LEU A 75 7.42 4.63 8.64
CA LEU A 75 7.94 3.26 8.69
C LEU A 75 9.23 3.13 7.85
N VAL A 76 9.20 3.60 6.60
CA VAL A 76 10.37 3.56 5.70
C VAL A 76 11.51 4.41 6.27
N TRP A 77 11.21 5.61 6.76
CA TRP A 77 12.21 6.47 7.38
C TRP A 77 12.88 5.82 8.60
N ARG A 78 12.09 5.17 9.46
CA ARG A 78 12.62 4.41 10.60
C ARG A 78 13.45 3.22 10.15
N GLY A 79 12.99 2.45 9.16
CA GLY A 79 13.74 1.32 8.62
C GLY A 79 15.09 1.72 8.03
N LEU A 80 15.14 2.83 7.28
CA LEU A 80 16.39 3.40 6.77
C LEU A 80 17.32 3.83 7.92
N ARG A 81 16.77 4.47 8.96
CA ARG A 81 17.54 4.87 10.14
C ARG A 81 18.13 3.66 10.87
N VAL A 82 17.39 2.56 10.98
CA VAL A 82 17.88 1.29 11.58
C VAL A 82 19.04 0.75 10.76
N GLY A 83 18.91 0.70 9.43
CA GLY A 83 19.98 0.23 8.55
C GLY A 83 21.27 1.07 8.64
N LEU A 84 21.13 2.40 8.77
CA LEU A 84 22.28 3.30 8.90
C LEU A 84 22.98 3.26 10.27
N ARG A 85 22.29 2.77 11.30
CA ARG A 85 22.79 2.73 12.69
C ARG A 85 23.07 1.31 13.18
N ALA A 86 22.82 0.31 12.35
CA ALA A 86 23.07 -1.08 12.70
C ALA A 86 24.56 -1.27 13.06
N PRO A 87 24.86 -1.97 14.16
CA PRO A 87 26.24 -2.15 14.64
C PRO A 87 27.06 -3.05 13.71
N ASP A 88 26.41 -3.94 12.98
CA ASP A 88 27.05 -4.89 12.07
C ASP A 88 26.64 -4.67 10.60
N PRO A 89 27.56 -4.90 9.64
CA PRO A 89 27.26 -4.70 8.22
C PRO A 89 26.13 -5.59 7.70
N PHE A 90 25.98 -6.80 8.25
CA PHE A 90 24.94 -7.73 7.82
C PHE A 90 23.55 -7.23 8.22
N GLY A 91 23.37 -6.82 9.48
CA GLY A 91 22.18 -6.18 10.02
C GLY A 91 21.83 -4.90 9.26
N ALA A 92 22.84 -4.10 8.90
CA ALA A 92 22.65 -2.91 8.07
C ALA A 92 22.01 -3.26 6.71
N TYR A 93 22.61 -4.19 5.96
CA TYR A 93 22.10 -4.59 4.64
C TYR A 93 20.75 -5.30 4.72
N LEU A 94 20.52 -6.12 5.75
CA LEU A 94 19.27 -6.83 5.96
C LEU A 94 18.13 -5.83 6.29
N ALA A 95 18.37 -4.90 7.21
CA ALA A 95 17.42 -3.85 7.56
C ALA A 95 17.07 -2.97 6.34
N LEU A 96 18.08 -2.56 5.57
CA LEU A 96 17.86 -1.82 4.32
C LEU A 96 17.07 -2.64 3.31
N GLY A 97 17.40 -3.92 3.10
CA GLY A 97 16.69 -4.81 2.18
C GLY A 97 15.21 -4.96 2.52
N ILE A 98 14.89 -5.21 3.80
CA ILE A 98 13.50 -5.32 4.29
C ILE A 98 12.77 -3.98 4.09
N THR A 99 13.41 -2.87 4.42
CA THR A 99 12.83 -1.54 4.28
C THR A 99 12.52 -1.21 2.82
N VAL A 100 13.45 -1.51 1.91
CA VAL A 100 13.27 -1.30 0.46
C VAL A 100 12.19 -2.21 -0.11
N LEU A 101 12.08 -3.45 0.35
CA LEU A 101 11.02 -4.37 -0.05
C LEU A 101 9.64 -3.79 0.28
N ILE A 102 9.40 -3.42 1.54
CA ILE A 102 8.13 -2.83 2.00
C ILE A 102 7.85 -1.52 1.27
N ALA A 103 8.87 -0.66 1.09
CA ALA A 103 8.73 0.60 0.38
C ALA A 103 8.30 0.38 -1.08
N THR A 104 8.92 -0.59 -1.76
CA THR A 104 8.62 -0.90 -3.17
C THR A 104 7.21 -1.46 -3.32
N GLU A 105 6.80 -2.40 -2.48
CA GLU A 105 5.43 -2.95 -2.48
C GLU A 105 4.39 -1.84 -2.26
N THR A 106 4.64 -0.95 -1.29
CA THR A 106 3.77 0.18 -0.98
C THR A 106 3.68 1.16 -2.15
N LEU A 107 4.82 1.56 -2.73
CA LEU A 107 4.87 2.51 -3.85
C LEU A 107 4.21 1.94 -5.11
N VAL A 108 4.42 0.65 -5.38
CA VAL A 108 3.78 0.01 -6.54
C VAL A 108 2.28 -0.07 -6.33
N ASN A 109 1.80 -0.49 -5.16
CA ASN A 109 0.37 -0.54 -4.87
C ASN A 109 -0.29 0.84 -5.00
N LEU A 110 0.30 1.88 -4.40
CA LEU A 110 -0.16 3.28 -4.52
C LEU A 110 -0.17 3.75 -5.98
N GLY A 111 0.88 3.43 -6.74
CA GLY A 111 0.96 3.76 -8.15
C GLY A 111 -0.11 3.07 -8.99
N VAL A 112 -0.48 1.83 -8.66
CA VAL A 112 -1.58 1.12 -9.33
C VAL A 112 -2.93 1.76 -9.02
N VAL A 113 -3.18 2.04 -7.74
CA VAL A 113 -4.46 2.60 -7.28
C VAL A 113 -4.70 4.02 -7.81
N THR A 114 -3.63 4.81 -7.94
CA THR A 114 -3.65 6.14 -8.59
C THR A 114 -3.57 6.07 -10.11
N GLY A 115 -3.37 4.88 -10.69
CA GLY A 115 -3.29 4.65 -12.14
C GLY A 115 -1.99 5.15 -12.80
N MET A 116 -0.96 5.43 -12.01
CA MET A 116 0.41 5.70 -12.49
C MET A 116 1.16 4.43 -12.91
N LEU A 117 0.72 3.25 -12.45
CA LEU A 117 1.34 1.96 -12.75
C LEU A 117 0.28 0.91 -13.17
N PRO A 118 0.67 -0.09 -13.98
CA PRO A 118 -0.24 -1.16 -14.40
C PRO A 118 -0.56 -2.10 -13.23
N THR A 119 -1.78 -2.65 -13.21
CA THR A 119 -2.24 -3.61 -12.19
C THR A 119 -1.35 -4.85 -12.16
N LYS A 120 -0.66 -5.05 -11.03
CA LYS A 120 0.40 -6.07 -10.89
C LYS A 120 0.06 -7.20 -9.92
N GLY A 121 -1.10 -7.23 -9.26
CA GLY A 121 -1.40 -8.30 -8.31
C GLY A 121 -0.77 -8.12 -6.93
N LEU A 122 -0.32 -6.91 -6.58
CA LEU A 122 0.55 -6.70 -5.41
C LEU A 122 -0.24 -6.11 -4.23
N PRO A 123 -0.32 -6.85 -3.11
CA PRO A 123 -1.02 -6.39 -1.92
C PRO A 123 -0.28 -5.24 -1.24
N LEU A 124 -1.03 -4.32 -0.64
CA LEU A 124 -0.51 -3.30 0.25
C LEU A 124 -0.02 -3.97 1.55
N PRO A 125 1.26 -3.82 1.94
CA PRO A 125 1.79 -4.42 3.16
C PRO A 125 0.96 -4.05 4.40
N PHE A 126 0.82 -4.96 5.37
CA PHE A 126 0.03 -4.79 6.61
C PHE A 126 -1.48 -4.62 6.50
N ILE A 127 -2.00 -4.12 5.37
CA ILE A 127 -3.40 -3.69 5.24
C ILE A 127 -4.20 -4.65 4.36
N SER A 128 -3.64 -5.10 3.23
CA SER A 128 -4.35 -5.94 2.27
C SER A 128 -4.66 -7.34 2.80
N PHE A 129 -5.74 -7.91 2.29
CA PHE A 129 -6.25 -9.24 2.66
C PHE A 129 -5.47 -10.38 1.99
N GLY A 130 -4.14 -10.43 2.20
CA GLY A 130 -3.27 -11.50 1.74
C GLY A 130 -2.60 -12.20 2.92
N GLY A 131 -3.19 -13.28 3.44
CA GLY A 131 -2.74 -13.92 4.69
C GLY A 131 -1.25 -14.28 4.72
N SER A 132 -0.71 -14.86 3.64
CA SER A 132 0.72 -15.17 3.53
C SER A 132 1.59 -13.92 3.44
N ALA A 133 1.19 -12.92 2.66
CA ALA A 133 1.92 -11.66 2.53
C ALA A 133 1.94 -10.88 3.86
N LEU A 134 0.82 -10.87 4.58
CA LEU A 134 0.72 -10.31 5.93
C LEU A 134 1.68 -10.99 6.90
N LEU A 135 1.68 -12.33 6.94
CA LEU A 135 2.58 -13.08 7.82
C LEU A 135 4.06 -12.80 7.50
N VAL A 136 4.44 -12.80 6.22
CA VAL A 136 5.82 -12.53 5.79
C VAL A 136 6.23 -11.09 6.14
N THR A 137 5.37 -10.11 5.88
CA THR A 137 5.66 -8.70 6.22
C THR A 137 5.75 -8.50 7.73
N MET A 138 4.91 -9.15 8.54
CA MET A 138 5.03 -9.12 10.00
C MET A 138 6.33 -9.76 10.51
N LEU A 139 6.72 -10.92 9.97
CA LEU A 139 7.98 -11.58 10.32
C LEU A 139 9.20 -10.72 9.94
N ALA A 140 9.21 -10.16 8.71
CA ALA A 140 10.27 -9.27 8.26
C ALA A 140 10.38 -8.03 9.15
N THR A 141 9.25 -7.46 9.56
CA THR A 141 9.23 -6.32 10.50
C THR A 141 9.73 -6.72 11.88
N GLY A 142 9.42 -7.93 12.35
CA GLY A 142 9.98 -8.48 13.60
C GLY A 142 11.51 -8.56 13.58
N VAL A 143 12.09 -8.99 12.45
CA VAL A 143 13.55 -8.97 12.24
C VAL A 143 14.08 -7.53 12.26
N LEU A 144 13.42 -6.60 11.57
CA LEU A 144 13.80 -5.19 11.54
C LEU A 144 13.79 -4.57 12.96
N LEU A 145 12.79 -4.91 13.78
CA LEU A 145 12.69 -4.47 15.17
C LEU A 145 13.83 -5.04 16.04
N ASN A 146 14.21 -6.30 15.83
CA ASN A 146 15.34 -6.89 16.55
C ASN A 146 16.66 -6.18 16.23
N ILE A 147 16.89 -5.82 14.96
CA ILE A 147 18.06 -5.03 14.55
C ILE A 147 17.99 -3.62 15.15
N SER A 148 16.80 -3.00 15.17
CA SER A 148 16.61 -1.67 15.77
C SER A 148 16.98 -1.64 17.25
N GLN A 149 16.63 -2.70 18.00
CA GLN A 149 16.97 -2.83 19.40
C GLN A 149 18.48 -2.92 19.63
N GLN A 150 19.20 -3.61 18.74
CA GLN A 150 20.66 -3.71 18.81
C GLN A 150 21.37 -2.42 18.39
N ALA A 151 20.70 -1.58 17.62
CA ALA A 151 21.21 -0.28 17.17
C ALA A 151 20.95 0.86 18.18
N ASP A 152 20.23 0.61 19.29
CA ASP A 152 19.77 1.59 20.27
C ASP A 152 18.96 2.76 19.66
N VAL A 153 18.04 2.47 18.72
CA VAL A 153 17.26 3.48 17.95
C VAL A 153 15.75 3.31 18.04
#